data_AF-A0A9P0ZPY5-F1
#
_entry.id   AF-A0A9P0ZPY5-F1
#
_cell.length_a   1.000
_cell.length_b   1.000
_cell.length_c   1.000
_cell.angle_alpha   90.00
_cell.angle_beta   90.00
_cell.angle_gamma   90.00
#
_symmetry.space_group_name_H-M   'P 1'
#
loop_
_entity.id
_entity.type
_entity.pdbx_description
1 polymer ?
#
loop_
_entity_poly.entity_id
_entity_poly.type
_entity_poly.pdbx_seq_one_letter_code
_entity_poly.pdbx_strand_id
1 'polypeptide(L)'
;MATSINFKIQDHKLTLVEVEGGHTVQNQYDSFDIHVGQSVAFLVTLDRDVKDYYIVASSRFVKPVLNAISILHYDGSTTKAVGQLPHAPAGQYPWSMRQAMALRWNLTANGARPNPQGSFRYGRIHTRRTIVLANSKEVIDGRRRYAINKVSYVDPSTPLKLADWLNITGVFNLNTIQDVPPPSAAVLGVAVFGCQLHDFTEIIFQNAENTLQSYHLDGHAFWPVAYALTSSLL
;
A
#
# COMPACT_ATOMS: atom_id res chain seq x y z
N MET A 1 3.76 -1.32 -16.49
CA MET A 1 4.34 -1.91 -15.27
C MET A 1 4.33 -0.81 -14.22
N ALA A 2 3.58 -0.97 -13.13
CA ALA A 2 3.61 -0.05 -12.00
C ALA A 2 4.62 -0.57 -10.96
N THR A 3 5.35 0.32 -10.30
CA THR A 3 6.31 -0.06 -9.26
C THR A 3 6.28 0.95 -8.12
N SER A 4 6.76 0.53 -6.95
CA SER A 4 6.99 1.44 -5.82
C SER A 4 8.14 2.39 -6.15
N ILE A 5 8.10 3.60 -5.59
CA ILE A 5 9.15 4.60 -5.75
C ILE A 5 9.68 5.01 -4.39
N ASN A 6 10.93 5.48 -4.35
CA ASN A 6 11.46 6.26 -3.24
C ASN A 6 11.56 7.71 -3.69
N PHE A 7 10.92 8.61 -2.94
CA PHE A 7 10.86 10.04 -3.21
C PHE A 7 11.79 10.80 -2.27
N LYS A 8 12.53 11.78 -2.80
CA LYS A 8 13.44 12.62 -2.05
C LYS A 8 13.65 13.98 -2.73
N ILE A 9 13.96 14.99 -1.93
CA ILE A 9 14.46 16.29 -2.37
C ILE A 9 15.89 16.43 -1.80
N GLN A 10 16.85 16.79 -2.66
CA GLN A 10 18.24 16.98 -2.28
C GLN A 10 18.34 18.04 -1.16
N ASP A 11 19.07 17.71 -0.09
CA ASP A 11 19.33 18.58 1.06
C ASP A 11 18.08 19.09 1.82
N HIS A 12 16.91 18.50 1.58
CA HIS A 12 15.66 18.87 2.26
C HIS A 12 15.04 17.66 2.96
N LYS A 13 14.53 17.90 4.18
CA LYS A 13 13.73 16.91 4.91
C LYS A 13 12.26 17.03 4.50
N LEU A 14 11.60 15.88 4.49
CA LEU A 14 10.17 15.73 4.23
C LEU A 14 9.44 15.54 5.56
N THR A 15 8.62 16.50 5.98
CA THR A 15 7.76 16.34 7.15
C THR A 15 6.45 15.70 6.69
N LEU A 16 6.23 14.44 7.02
CA LEU A 16 5.01 13.73 6.63
C LEU A 16 3.81 14.25 7.43
N VAL A 17 2.77 14.71 6.73
CA VAL A 17 1.56 15.28 7.36
C VAL A 17 0.28 14.49 7.06
N GLU A 18 0.26 13.70 6.00
CA GLU A 18 -0.90 12.93 5.58
C GLU A 18 -0.49 11.65 4.83
N VAL A 19 -1.22 10.56 5.07
CA VAL A 19 -1.14 9.28 4.33
C VAL A 19 -2.56 8.74 4.15
N GLU A 20 -2.94 8.39 2.92
CA GLU A 20 -4.28 7.84 2.58
C GLU A 20 -5.45 8.69 3.11
N GLY A 21 -5.33 10.02 3.08
CA GLY A 21 -6.36 10.94 3.58
C GLY A 21 -6.41 11.08 5.10
N GLY A 22 -5.50 10.44 5.84
CA GLY A 22 -5.41 10.52 7.30
C GLY A 22 -4.22 11.35 7.78
N HIS A 23 -4.44 12.29 8.70
CA HIS A 23 -3.37 13.06 9.32
C HIS A 23 -2.46 12.17 10.17
N THR A 24 -1.15 12.35 10.01
CA THR A 24 -0.13 11.58 10.71
C THR A 24 0.44 12.31 11.92
N VAL A 25 1.03 11.56 12.85
CA VAL A 25 2.03 12.12 13.76
C VAL A 25 3.20 12.57 12.89
N GLN A 26 3.52 13.86 12.96
CA GLN A 26 4.47 14.48 12.04
C GLN A 26 5.90 14.06 12.37
N ASN A 27 6.44 13.20 11.52
CA ASN A 27 7.84 12.77 11.55
C ASN A 27 8.57 13.32 10.32
N GLN A 28 9.87 13.55 10.46
CA GLN A 28 10.73 13.99 9.37
C GLN A 28 11.47 12.81 8.74
N TYR A 29 11.55 12.82 7.42
CA TYR A 29 12.21 11.80 6.62
C TYR A 29 13.16 12.44 5.60
N ASP A 30 14.34 11.84 5.40
CA ASP A 30 15.24 12.26 4.31
C ASP A 30 14.79 11.74 2.94
N SER A 31 14.01 10.66 2.92
CA SER A 31 13.39 10.05 1.75
C SER A 31 12.19 9.20 2.17
N PHE A 32 11.29 8.89 1.25
CA PHE A 32 10.08 8.14 1.57
C PHE A 32 9.73 7.12 0.47
N ASP A 33 9.55 5.84 0.83
CA ASP A 33 8.99 4.82 -0.07
C ASP A 33 7.48 5.02 -0.21
N ILE A 34 6.98 5.08 -1.46
CA ILE A 34 5.57 5.21 -1.82
C ILE A 34 5.20 4.02 -2.71
N HIS A 35 4.18 3.25 -2.32
CA HIS A 35 3.74 2.05 -3.03
C HIS A 35 2.59 2.34 -4.01
N VAL A 36 2.32 1.40 -4.91
CA VAL A 36 1.27 1.56 -5.93
C VAL A 36 -0.09 1.68 -5.25
N GLY A 37 -0.84 2.72 -5.62
CA GLY A 37 -2.15 3.04 -5.05
C GLY A 37 -2.08 3.95 -3.83
N GLN A 38 -0.89 4.22 -3.26
CA GLN A 38 -0.77 5.09 -2.11
C GLN A 38 -0.74 6.58 -2.46
N SER A 39 -1.25 7.41 -1.55
CA SER A 39 -1.14 8.87 -1.56
C SER A 39 -0.56 9.38 -0.23
N VAL A 40 0.32 10.37 -0.34
CA VAL A 40 1.01 10.98 0.81
C VAL A 40 1.20 12.48 0.59
N ALA A 41 1.19 13.26 1.67
CA ALA A 41 1.51 14.68 1.64
C ALA A 41 2.66 15.01 2.61
N PHE A 42 3.55 15.89 2.15
CA PHE A 42 4.69 16.37 2.92
C PHE A 42 4.69 17.89 3.01
N LEU A 43 5.11 18.41 4.17
CA LEU A 43 5.61 19.78 4.28
C LEU A 43 7.12 19.77 4.08
N VAL A 44 7.61 20.72 3.29
CA VAL A 44 9.03 20.91 3.00
C VAL A 44 9.38 22.35 3.35
N THR A 45 10.36 22.54 4.23
CA THR A 45 10.87 23.86 4.58
C THR A 45 12.00 24.22 3.62
N LEU A 46 11.90 25.38 2.98
CA LEU A 46 12.91 25.89 2.06
C LEU A 46 13.94 26.74 2.82
N ASP A 47 14.82 26.08 3.58
CA ASP A 47 15.78 26.69 4.51
C ASP A 47 17.24 26.52 4.07
N ARG A 48 17.48 26.25 2.79
CA ARG A 48 18.83 26.07 2.22
C ARG A 48 19.29 27.32 1.46
N ASP A 49 20.57 27.34 1.07
CA ASP A 49 21.13 28.43 0.26
C ASP A 49 20.33 28.64 -1.04
N VAL A 50 20.31 29.87 -1.56
CA VAL A 50 19.57 30.21 -2.79
C VAL A 50 20.25 29.59 -4.02
N LYS A 51 19.87 28.35 -4.32
CA LYS A 51 20.27 27.58 -5.50
C LYS A 51 19.20 26.55 -5.89
N ASP A 52 19.42 25.86 -7.00
CA ASP A 52 18.56 24.76 -7.45
C ASP A 52 18.91 23.45 -6.72
N TYR A 53 17.90 22.61 -6.49
CA TYR A 53 18.03 21.30 -5.84
C TYR A 53 17.36 20.20 -6.67
N TYR A 54 17.91 18.99 -6.67
CA TYR A 54 17.26 17.85 -7.32
C TYR A 54 16.04 17.36 -6.54
N ILE A 55 14.93 17.14 -7.24
CA ILE A 55 13.82 16.28 -6.79
C ILE A 55 13.98 14.94 -7.51
N VAL A 56 14.02 13.84 -6.77
CA VAL A 56 14.27 12.51 -7.34
C VAL A 56 13.20 11.53 -6.89
N ALA A 57 12.68 10.78 -7.86
CA ALA A 57 11.90 9.58 -7.64
C ALA A 57 12.63 8.38 -8.27
N SER A 58 13.02 7.40 -7.44
CA SER A 58 13.73 6.20 -7.87
C SER A 58 12.86 4.97 -7.71
N SER A 59 12.78 4.11 -8.74
CA SER A 59 12.04 2.85 -8.64
C SER A 59 12.62 1.94 -7.56
N ARG A 60 11.75 1.26 -6.82
CA ARG A 60 12.11 0.32 -5.76
C ARG A 60 11.82 -1.12 -6.18
N PHE A 61 12.57 -2.07 -5.63
CA PHE A 61 12.37 -3.52 -5.79
C PHE A 61 12.42 -4.04 -7.24
N VAL A 62 12.95 -3.25 -8.17
CA VAL A 62 13.11 -3.62 -9.57
C VAL A 62 14.56 -3.41 -10.02
N LYS A 63 15.01 -4.19 -11.00
CA LYS A 63 16.34 -4.08 -11.61
C LYS A 63 16.17 -4.01 -13.14
N PRO A 64 16.78 -3.04 -13.84
CA PRO A 64 17.60 -1.94 -13.29
C PRO A 64 16.75 -0.92 -12.50
N VAL A 65 17.40 -0.11 -11.66
CA VAL A 65 16.77 1.02 -10.99
C VAL A 65 16.56 2.14 -12.02
N LEU A 66 15.32 2.63 -12.10
CA LEU A 66 14.91 3.76 -12.93
C LEU A 66 14.78 5.02 -12.08
N ASN A 67 15.16 6.18 -12.63
CA ASN A 67 15.07 7.47 -11.94
C ASN A 67 14.27 8.47 -12.77
N ALA A 68 13.41 9.23 -12.10
CA ALA A 68 12.82 10.45 -12.62
C ALA A 68 13.37 11.64 -11.80
N ILE A 69 13.79 12.70 -12.49
CA ILE A 69 14.50 13.84 -11.89
C ILE A 69 13.76 15.12 -12.29
N SER A 70 13.55 16.00 -11.32
CA SER A 70 13.08 17.37 -11.52
C SER A 70 13.94 18.33 -10.69
N ILE A 71 13.67 19.63 -10.81
CA ILE A 71 14.39 20.70 -10.12
C ILE A 71 13.44 21.45 -9.19
N LEU A 72 13.84 21.59 -7.93
CA LEU A 72 13.31 22.58 -7.01
C LEU A 72 14.14 23.86 -7.18
N HIS A 73 13.56 24.84 -7.89
CA HIS A 73 14.19 26.13 -8.15
C HIS A 73 13.81 27.11 -7.04
N TYR A 74 14.81 27.64 -6.33
CA TYR A 74 14.61 28.74 -5.40
C TYR A 74 14.54 30.06 -6.17
N ASP A 75 13.62 30.95 -5.77
CA ASP A 75 13.57 32.28 -6.38
C ASP A 75 14.90 33.02 -6.20
N GLY A 76 15.38 33.67 -7.26
CA GLY A 76 16.70 34.30 -7.30
C GLY A 76 17.90 33.35 -7.51
N SER A 77 17.67 32.04 -7.66
CA SER A 77 18.74 31.07 -7.95
C SER A 77 19.37 31.33 -9.33
N THR A 78 20.70 31.44 -9.34
CA THR A 78 21.52 31.42 -10.56
C THR A 78 22.42 30.18 -10.63
N THR A 79 22.38 29.35 -9.60
CA THR A 79 23.23 28.16 -9.44
C THR A 79 22.40 26.91 -9.65
N LYS A 80 22.73 26.12 -10.68
CA LYS A 80 22.07 24.85 -10.98
C LYS A 80 22.29 23.83 -9.86
N ALA A 81 21.45 22.80 -9.80
CA ALA A 81 21.63 21.70 -8.88
C ALA A 81 22.97 21.00 -9.18
N VAL A 82 23.77 20.79 -8.14
CA VAL A 82 25.10 20.16 -8.21
C VAL A 82 25.16 19.00 -7.23
N GLY A 83 25.89 17.96 -7.60
CA GLY A 83 26.14 16.79 -6.75
C GLY A 83 25.63 15.49 -7.37
N GLN A 84 25.85 14.39 -6.65
CA GLN A 84 25.30 13.10 -7.05
C GLN A 84 23.79 13.08 -6.80
N LEU A 85 23.06 12.45 -7.72
CA LEU A 85 21.64 12.19 -7.50
C LEU A 85 21.49 11.37 -6.21
N PRO A 86 20.60 11.77 -5.30
CA PRO A 86 20.37 11.01 -4.08
C PRO A 86 20.02 9.55 -4.40
N HIS A 87 20.75 8.62 -3.77
CA HIS A 87 20.46 7.20 -3.91
C HIS A 87 19.25 6.81 -3.07
N ALA A 88 18.46 5.87 -3.58
CA ALA A 88 17.42 5.21 -2.79
C ALA A 88 18.05 4.49 -1.58
N PRO A 89 17.33 4.39 -0.44
CA PRO A 89 17.89 3.85 0.79
C PRO A 89 18.30 2.38 0.66
N ALA A 90 19.41 2.01 1.30
CA ALA A 90 19.84 0.62 1.37
C ALA A 90 18.87 -0.26 2.20
N GLY A 91 18.95 -1.57 2.04
CA GLY A 91 18.20 -2.53 2.86
C GLY A 91 16.84 -2.98 2.29
N GLN A 92 16.39 -2.47 1.13
CA GLN A 92 15.22 -2.98 0.38
C GLN A 92 13.97 -3.18 1.28
N TYR A 93 13.38 -4.39 1.31
CA TYR A 93 12.14 -4.68 2.04
C TYR A 93 12.23 -4.38 3.55
N PRO A 94 13.27 -4.81 4.30
CA PRO A 94 13.46 -4.41 5.69
C PRO A 94 13.45 -2.89 5.96
N TRP A 95 13.96 -2.08 5.04
CA TRP A 95 13.92 -0.62 5.18
C TRP A 95 12.49 -0.10 5.00
N SER A 96 11.83 -0.52 3.92
CA SER A 96 10.46 -0.11 3.58
C SER A 96 9.46 -0.52 4.65
N MET A 97 9.58 -1.74 5.19
CA MET A 97 8.74 -2.22 6.28
C MET A 97 8.95 -1.42 7.56
N ARG A 98 10.19 -1.04 7.90
CA ARG A 98 10.46 -0.18 9.07
C ARG A 98 9.83 1.20 8.91
N GLN A 99 9.87 1.77 7.70
CA GLN A 99 9.14 3.01 7.42
C GLN A 99 7.64 2.83 7.67
N ALA A 100 7.01 1.82 7.07
CA ALA A 100 5.59 1.54 7.24
C ALA A 100 5.21 1.34 8.72
N MET A 101 6.02 0.60 9.48
CA MET A 101 5.84 0.39 10.91
C MET A 101 6.02 1.65 11.76
N ALA A 102 6.69 2.69 11.26
CA ALA A 102 6.85 3.97 11.96
C ALA A 102 5.67 4.94 11.72
N LEU A 103 4.83 4.68 10.71
CA LEU A 103 3.69 5.54 10.39
C LEU A 103 2.61 5.41 11.47
N ARG A 104 2.18 6.54 12.03
CA ARG A 104 1.11 6.60 13.03
C ARG A 104 0.15 7.72 12.66
N TRP A 105 -1.15 7.45 12.76
CA TRP A 105 -2.16 8.49 12.71
C TRP A 105 -2.09 9.37 13.94
N ASN A 106 -2.26 10.68 13.72
CA ASN A 106 -2.47 11.60 14.81
C ASN A 106 -3.94 11.50 15.26
N LEU A 107 -4.17 10.84 16.40
CA LEU A 107 -5.51 10.57 16.90
C LEU A 107 -6.22 11.82 17.46
N THR A 108 -5.49 12.89 17.77
CA THR A 108 -6.07 14.16 18.23
C THR A 108 -6.31 15.16 17.09
N ALA A 109 -5.74 14.90 15.91
CA ALA A 109 -5.98 15.74 14.75
C ALA A 109 -7.47 15.78 14.41
N ASN A 110 -7.93 16.96 14.04
CA ASN A 110 -9.27 17.17 13.54
C ASN A 110 -9.20 18.00 12.26
N GLY A 111 -9.86 17.51 11.21
CA GLY A 111 -10.00 18.21 9.94
C GLY A 111 -11.33 18.96 9.90
N ALA A 112 -12.04 18.86 8.77
CA ALA A 112 -13.39 19.43 8.62
C ALA A 112 -14.51 18.66 9.35
N ARG A 113 -14.18 17.68 10.21
CA ARG A 113 -15.16 16.85 10.92
C ARG A 113 -15.40 17.40 12.34
N PRO A 114 -16.59 17.17 12.93
CA PRO A 114 -16.82 17.58 14.33
C PRO A 114 -15.93 16.82 15.32
N ASN A 115 -15.58 15.58 15.01
CA ASN A 115 -14.90 14.65 15.91
C ASN A 115 -13.47 14.35 15.43
N PRO A 116 -12.47 14.32 16.33
CA PRO A 116 -11.09 13.94 16.00
C PRO A 116 -10.97 12.55 15.36
N GLN A 117 -9.88 12.30 14.61
CA GLN A 117 -9.62 11.02 13.94
C GLN A 117 -9.67 9.81 14.89
N GLY A 118 -9.22 10.00 16.14
CA GLY A 118 -9.18 8.96 17.18
C GLY A 118 -10.48 8.74 17.96
N SER A 119 -11.59 9.34 17.55
CA SER A 119 -12.86 9.24 18.30
C SER A 119 -13.41 7.82 18.35
N PHE A 120 -13.17 7.03 17.29
CA PHE A 120 -13.54 5.62 17.25
C PHE A 120 -12.41 4.75 17.80
N ARG A 121 -12.71 3.99 18.85
CA ARG A 121 -11.73 3.15 19.57
C ARG A 121 -11.66 1.74 18.96
N TYR A 122 -11.24 1.65 17.70
CA TYR A 122 -11.18 0.37 16.95
C TYR A 122 -10.42 -0.74 17.69
N GLY A 123 -9.34 -0.40 18.41
CA GLY A 123 -8.58 -1.38 19.20
C GLY A 123 -9.30 -1.99 20.40
N ARG A 124 -10.54 -1.57 20.71
CA ARG A 124 -11.39 -2.18 21.75
C ARG A 124 -12.51 -3.06 21.16
N ILE A 125 -12.64 -3.08 19.84
CA ILE A 125 -13.68 -3.86 19.16
C ILE A 125 -13.16 -5.29 19.02
N HIS A 126 -13.97 -6.27 19.41
CA HIS A 126 -13.62 -7.67 19.26
C HIS A 126 -13.68 -8.08 17.79
N THR A 127 -12.58 -8.64 17.27
CA THR A 127 -12.53 -9.21 15.92
C THR A 127 -13.53 -10.35 15.79
N ARG A 128 -14.44 -10.26 14.83
CA ARG A 128 -15.48 -11.27 14.58
C ARG A 128 -15.04 -12.37 13.61
N ARG A 129 -14.12 -12.04 12.71
CA ARG A 129 -13.61 -12.93 11.67
C ARG A 129 -12.17 -12.55 11.34
N THR A 130 -11.32 -13.55 11.14
CA THR A 130 -9.97 -13.37 10.61
C THR A 130 -9.87 -14.07 9.27
N ILE A 131 -9.42 -13.35 8.25
CA ILE A 131 -9.23 -13.85 6.89
C ILE A 131 -7.73 -13.77 6.56
N VAL A 132 -7.11 -14.90 6.27
CA VAL A 132 -5.74 -15.00 5.80
C VAL A 132 -5.75 -15.06 4.28
N LEU A 133 -5.28 -14.01 3.62
CA LEU A 133 -5.16 -13.91 2.17
C LEU A 133 -3.73 -14.22 1.74
N ALA A 134 -3.50 -15.45 1.29
CA ALA A 134 -2.20 -15.87 0.76
C ALA A 134 -2.17 -15.70 -0.77
N ASN A 135 -1.21 -14.91 -1.26
CA ASN A 135 -0.98 -14.81 -2.69
C ASN A 135 -0.03 -15.89 -3.19
N SER A 136 -0.28 -16.36 -4.41
CA SER A 136 0.61 -17.27 -5.12
C SER A 136 0.61 -17.03 -6.62
N LYS A 137 1.75 -17.36 -7.23
CA LYS A 137 1.89 -17.53 -8.67
C LYS A 137 1.60 -19.00 -9.02
N GLU A 138 0.69 -19.21 -9.95
CA GLU A 138 0.16 -20.53 -10.30
C GLU A 138 0.22 -20.76 -11.82
N VAL A 139 0.08 -22.03 -12.24
CA VAL A 139 -0.15 -22.40 -13.64
C VAL A 139 -1.48 -23.12 -13.73
N ILE A 140 -2.45 -22.53 -14.43
CA ILE A 140 -3.80 -23.07 -14.60
C ILE A 140 -4.08 -23.10 -16.11
N ASP A 141 -4.46 -24.26 -16.65
CA ASP A 141 -4.69 -24.50 -18.07
C ASP A 141 -3.51 -24.07 -18.96
N GLY A 142 -2.29 -24.39 -18.52
CA GLY A 142 -1.05 -24.05 -19.23
C GLY A 142 -0.68 -22.56 -19.23
N ARG A 143 -1.45 -21.71 -18.53
CA ARG A 143 -1.19 -20.26 -18.43
C ARG A 143 -0.74 -19.87 -17.02
N ARG A 144 0.25 -18.99 -16.94
CA ARG A 144 0.68 -18.38 -15.68
C ARG A 144 -0.40 -17.42 -15.18
N ARG A 145 -0.80 -17.58 -13.92
CA ARG A 145 -1.83 -16.77 -13.26
C ARG A 145 -1.39 -16.42 -11.83
N TYR A 146 -2.09 -15.48 -11.21
CA TYR A 146 -1.95 -15.17 -9.80
C TYR A 146 -3.26 -15.47 -9.10
N ALA A 147 -3.17 -15.99 -7.88
CA ALA A 147 -4.31 -16.40 -7.09
C ALA A 147 -4.22 -15.84 -5.67
N ILE A 148 -5.38 -15.66 -5.05
CA ILE A 148 -5.53 -15.44 -3.61
C ILE A 148 -6.28 -16.64 -3.05
N ASN A 149 -5.73 -17.29 -2.02
CA ASN A 149 -6.28 -18.51 -1.42
C ASN A 149 -6.68 -19.55 -2.47
N LYS A 150 -5.80 -19.77 -3.46
CA LYS A 150 -5.98 -20.74 -4.56
C LYS A 150 -7.14 -20.43 -5.52
N VAL A 151 -7.70 -19.22 -5.49
CA VAL A 151 -8.64 -18.74 -6.52
C VAL A 151 -7.96 -17.68 -7.36
N SER A 152 -7.80 -17.96 -8.66
CA SER A 152 -7.43 -16.96 -9.66
C SER A 152 -8.71 -16.31 -10.17
N TYR A 153 -8.90 -15.03 -9.81
CA TYR A 153 -10.12 -14.29 -10.18
C TYR A 153 -10.28 -14.17 -11.70
N VAL A 154 -11.53 -14.28 -12.16
CA VAL A 154 -11.94 -14.04 -13.55
C VAL A 154 -13.04 -13.00 -13.55
N ASP A 155 -12.93 -11.97 -14.38
CA ASP A 155 -14.00 -10.98 -14.51
C ASP A 155 -15.24 -11.64 -15.13
N PRO A 156 -16.40 -11.64 -14.44
CA PRO A 156 -17.65 -12.08 -15.04
C PRO A 156 -18.13 -11.06 -16.08
N SER A 157 -18.92 -11.52 -17.06
CA SER A 157 -19.55 -10.64 -18.05
C SER A 157 -20.65 -9.75 -17.46
N THR A 158 -21.23 -10.16 -16.31
CA THR A 158 -22.22 -9.38 -15.56
C THR A 158 -21.57 -8.78 -14.30
N PRO A 159 -21.66 -7.46 -14.04
CA PRO A 159 -21.11 -6.85 -12.84
C PRO A 159 -21.70 -7.45 -11.54
N LEU A 160 -20.84 -7.73 -10.55
CA LEU A 160 -21.22 -8.43 -9.32
C LEU A 160 -22.39 -7.78 -8.58
N LYS A 161 -22.33 -6.45 -8.37
CA LYS A 161 -23.41 -5.72 -7.67
C LYS A 161 -24.73 -5.77 -8.42
N LEU A 162 -24.69 -5.79 -9.76
CA LEU A 162 -25.91 -5.90 -10.58
C LEU A 162 -26.50 -7.31 -10.50
N ALA A 163 -25.65 -8.33 -10.55
CA ALA A 163 -26.07 -9.72 -10.41
C ALA A 163 -26.68 -9.99 -9.03
N ASP A 164 -26.08 -9.47 -7.97
CA ASP A 164 -26.60 -9.54 -6.60
C ASP A 164 -27.96 -8.82 -6.49
N TRP A 165 -28.04 -7.56 -6.94
CA TRP A 165 -29.26 -6.76 -6.87
C TRP A 165 -30.45 -7.37 -7.63
N LEU A 166 -30.21 -7.98 -8.80
CA LEU A 166 -31.24 -8.59 -9.63
C LEU A 166 -31.41 -10.10 -9.40
N ASN A 167 -30.71 -10.69 -8.43
CA ASN A 167 -30.70 -12.13 -8.14
C ASN A 167 -30.33 -13.02 -9.35
N ILE A 168 -29.38 -12.58 -10.18
CA ILE A 168 -28.90 -13.35 -11.33
C ILE A 168 -27.96 -14.46 -10.84
N THR A 169 -28.39 -15.71 -10.98
CA THR A 169 -27.61 -16.88 -10.53
C THR A 169 -26.44 -17.19 -11.47
N GLY A 170 -25.37 -17.79 -10.93
CA GLY A 170 -24.24 -18.31 -11.72
C GLY A 170 -23.18 -17.28 -12.12
N VAL A 171 -23.30 -16.02 -11.68
CA VAL A 171 -22.32 -14.96 -11.97
C VAL A 171 -21.14 -15.02 -11.01
N PHE A 172 -21.40 -15.27 -9.73
CA PHE A 172 -20.39 -15.37 -8.69
C PHE A 172 -20.76 -16.44 -7.68
N ASN A 173 -19.75 -16.86 -6.91
CA ASN A 173 -19.88 -17.86 -5.87
C ASN A 173 -19.61 -17.20 -4.51
N LEU A 174 -20.67 -17.04 -3.73
CA LEU A 174 -20.58 -16.50 -2.38
C LEU A 174 -20.00 -17.54 -1.43
N ASN A 175 -19.02 -17.15 -0.61
CA ASN A 175 -18.40 -17.96 0.44
C ASN A 175 -17.76 -19.28 -0.02
N THR A 176 -17.35 -19.39 -1.29
CA THR A 176 -16.60 -20.56 -1.77
C THR A 176 -15.09 -20.43 -1.62
N ILE A 177 -14.58 -19.20 -1.55
CA ILE A 177 -13.21 -18.94 -1.14
C ILE A 177 -13.10 -19.07 0.38
N GLN A 178 -12.07 -19.79 0.83
CA GLN A 178 -11.87 -20.07 2.24
C GLN A 178 -11.15 -18.91 2.94
N ASP A 179 -11.45 -18.74 4.23
CA ASP A 179 -10.79 -17.74 5.09
C ASP A 179 -9.30 -18.00 5.27
N VAL A 180 -8.85 -19.23 5.06
CA VAL A 180 -7.44 -19.62 5.05
C VAL A 180 -7.11 -20.33 3.73
N PRO A 181 -5.88 -20.24 3.23
CA PRO A 181 -5.52 -20.90 1.98
C PRO A 181 -5.71 -22.42 2.07
N PRO A 182 -6.52 -23.03 1.18
CA PRO A 182 -6.75 -24.47 1.20
C PRO A 182 -5.51 -25.24 0.67
N PRO A 183 -5.33 -26.51 1.07
CA PRO A 183 -4.29 -27.39 0.54
C PRO A 183 -4.66 -27.95 -0.86
N SER A 184 -5.37 -27.17 -1.67
CA SER A 184 -5.85 -27.57 -3.00
C SER A 184 -5.04 -26.91 -4.11
N ALA A 185 -5.15 -27.48 -5.31
CA ALA A 185 -4.69 -26.81 -6.53
C ALA A 185 -5.47 -25.50 -6.73
N ALA A 186 -4.83 -24.53 -7.40
CA ALA A 186 -5.48 -23.29 -7.75
C ALA A 186 -6.47 -23.48 -8.89
N VAL A 187 -7.61 -22.79 -8.81
CA VAL A 187 -8.69 -22.84 -9.80
C VAL A 187 -9.07 -21.44 -10.27
N LEU A 188 -9.63 -21.35 -11.48
CA LEU A 188 -10.28 -20.13 -11.93
C LEU A 188 -11.65 -20.00 -11.27
N GLY A 189 -12.02 -18.77 -10.89
CA GLY A 189 -13.36 -18.55 -10.35
C GLY A 189 -13.68 -17.11 -10.02
N VAL A 190 -14.97 -16.86 -9.83
CA VAL A 190 -15.53 -15.57 -9.38
C VAL A 190 -15.97 -15.76 -7.93
N ALA A 191 -15.03 -15.80 -7.00
CA ALA A 191 -15.33 -16.05 -5.59
C ALA A 191 -15.48 -14.74 -4.81
N VAL A 192 -16.47 -14.69 -3.92
CA VAL A 192 -16.80 -13.51 -3.11
C VAL A 192 -16.82 -13.91 -1.64
N PHE A 193 -16.07 -13.20 -0.79
CA PHE A 193 -16.24 -13.29 0.65
C PHE A 193 -17.53 -12.57 1.06
N GLY A 194 -18.48 -13.29 1.66
CA GLY A 194 -19.64 -12.69 2.29
C GLY A 194 -19.33 -12.28 3.72
N CYS A 195 -19.50 -11.01 4.06
CA CYS A 195 -19.35 -10.47 5.41
C CYS A 195 -20.69 -9.93 5.91
N GLN A 196 -20.94 -9.97 7.22
CA GLN A 196 -22.14 -9.35 7.79
C GLN A 196 -21.92 -7.84 7.98
N LEU A 197 -23.03 -7.09 7.94
CA LEU A 197 -23.00 -5.67 8.24
C LEU A 197 -22.46 -5.45 9.66
N HIS A 198 -21.47 -4.55 9.78
CA HIS A 198 -20.77 -4.21 11.03
C HIS A 198 -19.85 -5.30 11.60
N ASP A 199 -19.50 -6.33 10.84
CA ASP A 199 -18.40 -7.22 11.23
C ASP A 199 -17.09 -6.44 11.32
N PHE A 200 -16.36 -6.65 12.43
CA PHE A 200 -14.99 -6.18 12.57
C PHE A 200 -14.04 -7.30 12.14
N THR A 201 -13.57 -7.23 10.91
CA THR A 201 -12.77 -8.29 10.26
C THR A 201 -11.29 -7.95 10.26
N GLU A 202 -10.46 -8.90 10.70
CA GLU A 202 -9.02 -8.84 10.54
C GLU A 202 -8.62 -9.53 9.23
N ILE A 203 -7.76 -8.89 8.45
CA ILE A 203 -7.23 -9.44 7.20
C ILE A 203 -5.72 -9.55 7.32
N ILE A 204 -5.20 -10.77 7.17
CA ILE A 204 -3.77 -11.09 7.20
C ILE A 204 -3.31 -11.39 5.78
N PHE A 205 -2.49 -10.51 5.21
CA PHE A 205 -1.88 -10.74 3.91
C PHE A 205 -0.60 -11.59 4.07
N GLN A 206 -0.54 -12.73 3.38
CA GLN A 206 0.62 -13.61 3.35
C GLN A 206 1.22 -13.63 1.94
N ASN A 207 2.49 -13.27 1.84
CA ASN A 207 3.23 -13.26 0.59
C ASN A 207 4.41 -14.21 0.65
N ALA A 208 4.31 -15.34 -0.05
CA ALA A 208 5.39 -16.30 -0.22
C ALA A 208 6.23 -16.04 -1.48
N GLU A 209 5.83 -15.06 -2.30
CA GLU A 209 6.55 -14.68 -3.52
C GLU A 209 7.73 -13.75 -3.20
N ASN A 210 8.68 -13.66 -4.14
CA ASN A 210 9.83 -12.76 -4.02
C ASN A 210 9.57 -11.33 -4.52
N THR A 211 8.32 -11.02 -4.88
CA THR A 211 7.89 -9.71 -5.36
C THR A 211 6.90 -9.07 -4.38
N LEU A 212 7.05 -7.77 -4.16
CA LEU A 212 6.11 -7.00 -3.36
C LEU A 212 4.73 -6.96 -4.04
N GLN A 213 3.69 -7.11 -3.23
CA GLN A 213 2.29 -6.94 -3.64
C GLN A 213 1.72 -5.70 -2.95
N SER A 214 0.92 -4.93 -3.66
CA SER A 214 0.16 -3.80 -3.12
C SER A 214 -1.32 -4.16 -3.15
N TYR A 215 -1.98 -4.08 -2.00
CA TYR A 215 -3.40 -4.38 -1.85
C TYR A 215 -4.18 -3.09 -1.62
N HIS A 216 -5.28 -2.95 -2.37
CA HIS A 216 -6.24 -1.86 -2.23
C HIS A 216 -7.60 -2.45 -1.90
N LEU A 217 -8.35 -1.79 -1.01
CA LEU A 217 -9.68 -2.21 -0.61
C LEU A 217 -10.68 -1.10 -0.95
N ASP A 218 -11.48 -1.33 -1.99
CA ASP A 218 -12.47 -0.35 -2.44
C ASP A 218 -13.54 -0.09 -1.36
N GLY A 219 -13.92 1.18 -1.23
CA GLY A 219 -15.03 1.62 -0.38
C GLY A 219 -14.72 1.66 1.12
N HIS A 220 -13.51 1.29 1.55
CA HIS A 220 -13.13 1.29 2.97
C HIS A 220 -11.71 1.81 3.17
N ALA A 221 -11.49 2.49 4.30
CA ALA A 221 -10.15 2.61 4.88
C ALA A 221 -9.93 1.45 5.88
N PHE A 222 -8.67 1.09 6.11
CA PHE A 222 -8.29 0.06 7.07
C PHE A 222 -7.09 0.51 7.88
N TRP A 223 -6.83 -0.19 9.00
CA TRP A 223 -5.73 0.11 9.90
C TRP A 223 -4.69 -1.00 9.85
N PRO A 224 -3.50 -0.77 9.26
CA PRO A 224 -2.39 -1.70 9.39
C PRO A 224 -1.93 -1.75 10.85
N VAL A 225 -2.12 -2.92 11.48
CA VAL A 225 -1.79 -3.12 12.90
C VAL A 225 -0.46 -3.84 13.12
N ALA A 226 0.03 -4.59 12.13
CA ALA A 226 1.28 -5.33 12.23
C ALA A 226 1.91 -5.56 10.85
N TYR A 227 3.24 -5.71 10.84
CA TYR A 227 4.03 -6.14 9.70
C TYR A 227 5.07 -7.15 10.19
N ALA A 228 5.38 -8.15 9.37
CA ALA A 228 6.39 -9.14 9.67
C ALA A 228 7.13 -9.56 8.40
N LEU A 229 8.44 -9.79 8.53
CA LEU A 229 9.24 -10.52 7.55
C LEU A 229 9.63 -11.85 8.20
N THR A 230 9.33 -12.96 7.53
CA THR A 230 9.84 -14.27 7.94
C THR A 230 11.27 -14.44 7.42
N SER A 231 12.13 -15.02 8.26
CA SER A 231 13.58 -15.09 8.09
C SER A 231 14.08 -15.92 6.90
N SER A 232 13.21 -16.50 6.08
CA SER A 232 13.59 -17.25 4.88
C SER A 232 13.91 -16.38 3.65
N LEU A 233 13.90 -15.04 3.81
CA LEU A 233 14.15 -14.06 2.75
C LEU A 233 15.20 -12.99 3.13
N LEU A 234 15.99 -13.21 4.18
CA LEU A 234 17.22 -12.47 4.49
C LEU A 234 18.44 -13.24 3.97
#